data_AF-A0A127SZY7-F1
#
_entry.id   AF-A0A127SZY7-F1
#
_cell.length_a   1.000
_cell.length_b   1.000
_cell.length_c   1.000
_cell.angle_alpha   90.00
_cell.angle_beta   90.00
_cell.angle_gamma   90.00
#
_symmetry.space_group_name_H-M   'P 1'
#
loop_
_entity.id
_entity.type
_entity.pdbx_description
1 polymer ?
#
loop_
_entity_poly.entity_id
_entity_poly.type
_entity_poly.pdbx_seq_one_letter_code
_entity_poly.pdbx_strand_id
1 'polypeptide(L)'
;MIMNNYQNPNQNSEGKALDKFAANLCERARQGKLDPVIGRDEEIRRVLQILSRRTKNNPVLIGEPGTGKTAIAEGLAQRIVRGDVPENLKSKQLYSLDMGALVAGAMYKGEFEERLKSVIKEVQESDGEIILFIDEIHTLVGAGGGQGAMDAANILKPALSRGELRAVGATTLNEYQKRYR
;
A
#
# COMPACT_ATOMS: atom_id res chain seq x y z
N MET A 1 28.19 -31.60 32.29
CA MET A 1 26.74 -31.35 32.52
C MET A 1 26.63 -29.99 33.20
N ILE A 2 25.99 -28.95 32.69
CA ILE A 2 25.00 -28.78 31.63
C ILE A 2 25.20 -27.38 31.02
N MET A 3 25.04 -27.29 29.70
CA MET A 3 24.93 -26.08 28.89
C MET A 3 23.77 -25.20 29.36
N ASN A 4 23.88 -23.87 29.24
CA ASN A 4 22.71 -23.06 28.92
C ASN A 4 23.09 -21.88 28.01
N ASN A 5 22.85 -22.14 26.73
CA ASN A 5 22.53 -21.25 25.62
C ASN A 5 22.66 -19.74 25.86
N TYR A 6 23.75 -19.18 25.34
CA TYR A 6 23.68 -17.88 24.69
C TYR A 6 22.65 -17.99 23.56
N GLN A 7 21.45 -17.45 23.79
CA GLN A 7 20.53 -17.15 22.71
C GLN A 7 21.20 -16.09 21.83
N ASN A 8 21.72 -16.53 20.69
CA ASN A 8 21.88 -15.68 19.52
C ASN A 8 20.56 -14.95 19.29
N PRO A 9 20.53 -13.61 19.18
CA PRO A 9 19.45 -12.93 18.49
C PRO A 9 19.62 -13.27 17.00
N ASN A 10 19.16 -14.47 16.62
CA ASN A 10 19.10 -14.91 15.24
C ASN A 10 18.21 -13.94 14.45
N GLN A 11 18.83 -13.30 13.46
CA GLN A 11 18.34 -13.26 12.09
C GLN A 11 16.89 -12.79 11.92
N ASN A 12 16.69 -11.46 11.87
CA ASN A 12 15.58 -10.87 11.11
C ASN A 12 15.87 -9.41 10.71
N SER A 13 17.12 -9.14 10.34
CA SER A 13 17.56 -7.85 9.79
C SER A 13 18.03 -8.00 8.34
N GLU A 14 17.47 -8.95 7.59
CA GLU A 14 17.18 -8.66 6.19
C GLU A 14 16.04 -7.65 6.21
N GLY A 15 16.37 -6.36 6.17
CA GLY A 15 15.37 -5.30 6.32
C GLY A 15 14.17 -5.59 5.42
N LYS A 16 13.00 -5.72 6.05
CA LYS A 16 11.73 -6.08 5.41
C LYS A 16 11.53 -5.20 4.18
N ALA A 17 11.13 -5.78 3.06
CA ALA A 17 10.86 -5.08 1.81
C ALA A 17 9.92 -3.89 2.03
N LEU A 18 8.92 -4.03 2.91
CA LEU A 18 8.06 -2.93 3.32
C LEU A 18 8.81 -1.77 3.97
N ASP A 19 9.84 -2.02 4.78
CA ASP A 19 10.62 -0.95 5.42
C ASP A 19 11.56 -0.24 4.43
N LYS A 20 11.91 -0.91 3.32
CA LYS A 20 12.79 -0.37 2.27
C LYS A 20 12.04 0.35 1.17
N PHE A 21 10.87 -0.15 0.80
CA PHE A 21 10.14 0.27 -0.42
C PHE A 21 8.74 0.80 -0.12
N ALA A 22 8.38 0.96 1.15
CA ALA A 22 7.15 1.58 1.56
C ALA A 22 7.34 2.41 2.84
N ALA A 23 6.40 3.31 3.10
CA ALA A 23 6.36 4.13 4.31
C ALA A 23 5.17 3.72 5.18
N ASN A 24 5.40 3.37 6.44
CA ASN A 24 4.33 3.08 7.40
C ASN A 24 3.62 4.40 7.80
N LEU A 25 2.44 4.64 7.22
CA LEU A 25 1.65 5.84 7.50
C LEU A 25 1.06 5.82 8.91
N CYS A 26 0.67 4.66 9.43
CA CYS A 26 0.19 4.55 10.81
C CYS A 26 1.30 4.94 11.81
N GLU A 27 2.53 4.50 11.59
CA GLU A 27 3.65 4.86 12.44
C GLU A 27 3.98 6.36 12.35
N ARG A 28 3.99 6.92 11.13
CA ARG A 28 4.12 8.38 10.95
C ARG A 28 3.01 9.15 11.66
N ALA A 29 1.77 8.64 11.65
CA ALA A 29 0.65 9.24 12.37
C ALA A 29 0.85 9.20 13.90
N ARG A 30 1.29 8.07 14.46
CA ARG A 30 1.62 7.95 15.90
C ARG A 30 2.70 8.93 16.32
N GLN A 31 3.67 9.17 15.45
CA GLN A 31 4.78 10.10 15.67
C GLN A 31 4.41 11.57 15.42
N GLY A 32 3.17 11.87 15.01
CA GLY A 32 2.74 13.24 14.69
C GLY A 32 3.40 13.83 13.44
N LYS A 33 3.91 12.98 12.53
CA LYS A 33 4.64 13.37 11.31
C LYS A 33 3.76 13.46 10.05
N LEU A 34 2.46 13.33 10.20
CA LEU A 34 1.50 13.52 9.11
C LEU A 34 0.79 14.85 9.30
N ASP A 35 0.53 15.54 8.19
CA ASP A 35 -0.21 16.79 8.22
C ASP A 35 -1.66 16.57 8.68
N PRO A 36 -2.28 17.54 9.37
CA PRO A 36 -3.68 17.44 9.74
C PRO A 36 -4.56 17.46 8.49
N VAL A 37 -5.45 16.48 8.38
CA VAL A 37 -6.36 16.36 7.24
C VAL A 37 -7.67 17.09 7.54
N ILE A 38 -8.01 18.09 6.73
CA ILE A 38 -9.20 18.94 6.90
C ILE A 38 -10.17 18.70 5.74
N GLY A 39 -11.46 18.52 6.06
CA GLY A 39 -12.54 18.48 5.06
C GLY A 39 -12.59 17.24 4.17
N ARG A 40 -12.04 16.10 4.63
CA ARG A 40 -12.01 14.81 3.88
C ARG A 40 -12.76 13.67 4.57
N ASP A 41 -13.64 13.99 5.51
CA ASP A 41 -14.31 13.00 6.34
C ASP A 41 -15.22 12.06 5.55
N GLU A 42 -15.89 12.57 4.50
CA GLU A 42 -16.78 11.75 3.68
C GLU A 42 -16.00 10.75 2.83
N GLU A 43 -14.91 11.19 2.20
CA GLU A 43 -14.06 10.33 1.39
C GLU A 43 -13.38 9.26 2.24
N ILE A 44 -12.84 9.62 3.41
CA ILE A 44 -12.23 8.67 4.35
C ILE A 44 -13.28 7.66 4.84
N ARG A 45 -14.50 8.13 5.21
CA ARG A 45 -15.60 7.25 5.61
C ARG A 45 -15.97 6.27 4.49
N ARG A 46 -16.01 6.71 3.24
CA ARG A 46 -16.31 5.84 2.08
C ARG A 46 -15.21 4.80 1.85
N VAL A 47 -13.95 5.17 2.01
CA VAL A 47 -12.81 4.24 1.95
C VAL A 47 -12.92 3.17 3.03
N LEU A 48 -13.19 3.56 4.28
CA LEU A 48 -13.41 2.64 5.40
C LEU A 48 -14.55 1.66 5.12
N GLN A 49 -15.69 2.15 4.62
CA GLN A 49 -16.84 1.30 4.27
C GLN A 49 -16.48 0.24 3.21
N ILE A 50 -15.66 0.58 2.22
CA ILE A 50 -15.23 -0.38 1.20
C ILE A 50 -14.23 -1.38 1.79
N LEU A 51 -13.25 -0.92 2.56
CA LEU A 51 -12.24 -1.77 3.21
C LEU A 51 -12.87 -2.78 4.20
N SER A 52 -13.99 -2.42 4.84
CA SER A 52 -14.70 -3.32 5.76
C SER A 52 -15.51 -4.42 5.08
N ARG A 53 -15.64 -4.43 3.74
CA ARG A 53 -16.37 -5.46 3.01
C ARG A 53 -15.62 -6.80 3.03
N ARG A 54 -16.39 -7.89 2.89
CA ARG A 54 -15.83 -9.26 2.75
C ARG A 54 -15.20 -9.49 1.38
N THR A 55 -15.79 -8.93 0.33
CA THR A 55 -15.32 -9.05 -1.06
C THR A 55 -15.30 -7.67 -1.73
N LYS A 56 -14.47 -7.51 -2.77
CA LYS A 56 -14.30 -6.23 -3.49
C LYS A 56 -13.99 -5.07 -2.53
N ASN A 57 -13.06 -5.31 -1.63
CA ASN A 57 -12.68 -4.44 -0.52
C ASN A 57 -11.44 -3.58 -0.83
N ASN A 58 -11.13 -3.39 -2.11
CA ASN A 58 -10.01 -2.59 -2.60
C ASN A 58 -10.54 -1.27 -3.21
N PRO A 59 -10.67 -0.18 -2.44
CA PRO A 59 -11.15 1.09 -2.96
C PRO A 59 -10.12 1.76 -3.89
N VAL A 60 -10.63 2.52 -4.86
CA VAL A 60 -9.82 3.37 -5.73
C VAL A 60 -10.31 4.81 -5.64
N LEU A 61 -9.40 5.72 -5.26
CA LEU A 61 -9.60 7.16 -5.22
C LEU A 61 -9.37 7.76 -6.62
N ILE A 62 -10.42 8.33 -7.21
CA ILE A 62 -10.39 8.90 -8.57
C ILE A 62 -10.67 10.41 -8.49
N GLY A 63 -9.97 11.20 -9.29
CA GLY A 63 -10.12 12.67 -9.37
C GLY A 63 -8.85 13.33 -9.92
N GLU A 64 -8.85 14.65 -10.08
CA GLU A 64 -7.72 15.34 -10.70
C GLU A 64 -6.40 15.28 -9.87
N PRO A 65 -5.23 15.43 -10.50
CA PRO A 65 -3.97 15.65 -9.78
C PRO A 65 -4.07 16.80 -8.78
N GLY A 66 -3.37 16.70 -7.64
CA GLY A 66 -3.37 17.75 -6.61
C GLY A 66 -4.64 17.83 -5.76
N THR A 67 -5.64 16.98 -5.99
CA THR A 67 -6.90 16.96 -5.18
C THR A 67 -6.75 16.39 -3.77
N GLY A 68 -5.54 15.99 -3.35
CA GLY A 68 -5.28 15.50 -2.00
C GLY A 68 -5.64 14.03 -1.77
N LYS A 69 -5.46 13.15 -2.77
CA LYS A 69 -5.67 11.70 -2.62
C LYS A 69 -4.75 11.10 -1.56
N THR A 70 -3.49 11.53 -1.55
CA THR A 70 -2.50 11.15 -0.54
C THR A 70 -2.94 11.60 0.86
N ALA A 71 -3.49 12.81 0.99
CA ALA A 71 -4.06 13.30 2.25
C ALA A 71 -5.24 12.44 2.74
N ILE A 72 -6.05 11.86 1.85
CA ILE A 72 -7.10 10.91 2.25
C ILE A 72 -6.47 9.63 2.85
N ALA A 73 -5.38 9.12 2.28
CA ALA A 73 -4.67 7.97 2.82
C ALA A 73 -3.99 8.28 4.17
N GLU A 74 -3.41 9.46 4.33
CA GLU A 74 -2.85 9.92 5.61
C GLU A 74 -3.92 10.07 6.68
N GLY A 75 -5.08 10.64 6.32
CA GLY A 75 -6.24 10.77 7.21
C GLY A 75 -6.84 9.41 7.59
N LEU A 76 -6.82 8.44 6.67
CA LEU A 76 -7.16 7.06 6.97
C LEU A 76 -6.21 6.47 8.02
N ALA A 77 -4.90 6.68 7.87
CA ALA A 77 -3.90 6.23 8.86
C ALA A 77 -4.13 6.85 10.23
N GLN A 78 -4.42 8.16 10.28
CA GLN A 78 -4.77 8.88 11.51
C GLN A 78 -6.00 8.28 12.19
N ARG A 79 -7.06 7.96 11.43
CA ARG A 79 -8.28 7.33 11.98
C ARG A 79 -8.03 5.93 12.53
N ILE A 80 -7.25 5.11 11.81
CA ILE A 80 -6.85 3.78 12.27
C ILE A 80 -6.11 3.89 13.62
N VAL A 81 -5.11 4.77 13.71
CA VAL A 81 -4.32 4.99 14.95
C VAL A 81 -5.18 5.50 16.11
N ARG A 82 -6.15 6.38 15.83
CA ARG A 82 -7.11 6.87 16.84
C ARG A 82 -8.15 5.82 17.26
N GLY A 83 -8.26 4.71 16.53
CA GLY A 83 -9.31 3.71 16.72
C GLY A 83 -10.70 4.16 16.24
N ASP A 84 -10.79 5.28 15.49
CA ASP A 84 -12.03 5.77 14.86
C ASP A 84 -12.29 5.04 13.53
N VAL A 85 -12.36 3.71 13.61
CA VAL A 85 -12.60 2.81 12.49
C VAL A 85 -13.43 1.61 12.96
N PRO A 86 -14.13 0.91 12.04
CA PRO A 86 -14.76 -0.37 12.35
C PRO A 86 -13.79 -1.36 13.02
N GLU A 87 -14.33 -2.22 13.89
CA GLU A 87 -13.52 -3.15 14.71
C GLU A 87 -12.53 -3.97 13.88
N ASN A 88 -12.98 -4.44 12.71
CA ASN A 88 -12.16 -5.25 11.81
C ASN A 88 -11.01 -4.49 11.14
N LEU A 89 -10.86 -3.17 11.35
CA LEU A 89 -9.77 -2.35 10.82
C LEU A 89 -8.85 -1.79 11.91
N LYS A 90 -9.17 -1.93 13.21
CA LYS A 90 -8.43 -1.30 14.31
C LYS A 90 -6.99 -1.80 14.44
N SER A 91 -6.74 -3.08 14.18
CA SER A 91 -5.39 -3.67 14.27
C SER A 91 -4.52 -3.37 13.05
N LYS A 92 -5.13 -2.96 11.94
CA LYS A 92 -4.46 -2.90 10.65
C LYS A 92 -3.42 -1.79 10.58
N GLN A 93 -2.38 -2.01 9.78
CA GLN A 93 -1.38 -0.99 9.44
C GLN A 93 -1.56 -0.53 8.00
N LEU A 94 -1.37 0.77 7.75
CA LEU A 94 -1.40 1.35 6.42
C LEU A 94 0.02 1.70 5.98
N TYR A 95 0.45 1.14 4.86
CA TYR A 95 1.74 1.43 4.23
C TYR A 95 1.52 2.12 2.89
N SER A 96 2.30 3.16 2.59
CA SER A 96 2.33 3.80 1.27
C SER A 96 3.49 3.23 0.47
N LEU A 97 3.22 2.65 -0.70
CA LEU A 97 4.26 2.19 -1.61
C LEU A 97 5.09 3.39 -2.11
N ASP A 98 6.41 3.28 -2.05
CA ASP A 98 7.32 4.30 -2.57
C ASP A 98 7.84 3.87 -3.95
N MET A 99 7.24 4.46 -4.98
CA MET A 99 7.64 4.22 -6.37
C MET A 99 9.08 4.68 -6.64
N GLY A 100 9.53 5.75 -5.99
CA GLY A 100 10.89 6.25 -6.10
C GLY A 100 11.89 5.24 -5.55
N ALA A 101 11.62 4.67 -4.37
CA ALA A 101 12.48 3.65 -3.75
C ALA A 101 12.54 2.35 -4.58
N LEU A 102 11.42 1.95 -5.19
CA LEU A 102 11.39 0.76 -6.07
C LEU A 102 12.25 0.94 -7.32
N VAL A 103 12.22 2.13 -7.93
CA VAL A 103 12.94 2.45 -9.17
C VAL A 103 14.40 2.85 -8.91
N ALA A 104 14.70 3.46 -7.75
CA ALA A 104 16.02 3.94 -7.40
C ALA A 104 17.05 2.79 -7.40
N GLY A 105 18.07 2.90 -8.23
CA GLY A 105 19.10 1.87 -8.37
C GLY A 105 18.58 0.55 -8.94
N ALA A 106 17.43 0.54 -9.63
CA ALA A 106 17.03 -0.57 -10.48
C ALA A 106 17.63 -0.34 -11.88
N MET A 107 18.73 -1.03 -12.21
CA MET A 107 19.37 -0.89 -13.53
C MET A 107 18.64 -1.68 -14.62
N TYR A 108 17.85 -2.68 -14.21
CA TYR A 108 17.07 -3.54 -15.08
C TYR A 108 15.62 -3.64 -14.60
N LYS A 109 14.69 -3.80 -15.55
CA LYS A 109 13.25 -3.97 -15.26
C LYS A 109 12.95 -5.11 -14.28
N GLY A 110 13.74 -6.20 -14.33
CA GLY A 110 13.57 -7.35 -13.44
C GLY A 110 13.77 -7.02 -11.96
N GLU A 111 14.70 -6.13 -11.63
CA GLU A 111 14.98 -5.75 -10.23
C GLU A 111 13.80 -5.00 -9.61
N PHE A 112 13.17 -4.11 -10.37
CA PHE A 112 11.94 -3.44 -9.95
C PHE A 112 10.83 -4.47 -9.67
N GLU A 113 10.63 -5.42 -10.58
CA GLU A 113 9.60 -6.45 -10.42
C GLU A 113 9.84 -7.35 -9.20
N GLU A 114 11.10 -7.70 -8.93
CA GLU A 114 11.48 -8.46 -7.74
C GLU A 114 11.24 -7.69 -6.44
N ARG A 115 11.57 -6.39 -6.42
CA ARG A 115 11.28 -5.52 -5.27
C ARG A 115 9.79 -5.33 -5.04
N LEU A 116 9.01 -5.19 -6.12
CA LEU A 116 7.55 -5.13 -5.99
C LEU A 116 7.00 -6.46 -5.49
N LYS A 117 7.46 -7.59 -6.03
CA LYS A 117 7.05 -8.93 -5.57
C LYS A 117 7.35 -9.13 -4.09
N SER A 118 8.50 -8.69 -3.59
CA SER A 118 8.84 -8.84 -2.18
C SER A 118 7.91 -8.01 -1.27
N VAL A 119 7.56 -6.78 -1.67
CA VAL A 119 6.55 -5.98 -0.94
C VAL A 119 5.20 -6.68 -0.94
N ILE A 120 4.71 -7.13 -2.10
CA ILE A 120 3.40 -7.80 -2.18
C ILE A 120 3.39 -9.08 -1.35
N LYS A 121 4.47 -9.86 -1.38
CA LYS A 121 4.61 -11.08 -0.58
C LYS A 121 4.50 -10.78 0.91
N GLU A 122 5.18 -9.76 1.42
CA GLU A 122 5.07 -9.39 2.84
C GLU A 122 3.67 -8.92 3.23
N VAL A 123 2.96 -8.21 2.32
CA VAL A 123 1.56 -7.84 2.57
C VAL A 123 0.66 -9.08 2.60
N GLN A 124 0.87 -10.05 1.73
CA GLN A 124 0.12 -11.32 1.74
C GLN A 124 0.39 -12.13 3.01
N GLU A 125 1.64 -12.24 3.43
CA GLU A 125 2.07 -12.94 4.65
C GLU A 125 1.60 -12.26 5.93
N SER A 126 1.11 -11.01 5.85
CA SER A 126 0.50 -10.31 6.99
C SER A 126 -0.92 -10.79 7.32
N ASP A 127 -1.47 -11.75 6.57
CA ASP A 127 -2.83 -12.28 6.74
C ASP A 127 -3.91 -11.18 6.80
N GLY A 128 -3.72 -10.15 5.97
CA GLY A 128 -4.63 -9.02 5.83
C GLY A 128 -4.45 -7.93 6.90
N GLU A 129 -3.46 -8.01 7.77
CA GLU A 129 -3.14 -6.95 8.74
C GLU A 129 -2.53 -5.70 8.10
N ILE A 130 -1.96 -5.83 6.90
CA ILE A 130 -1.41 -4.69 6.15
C ILE A 130 -2.37 -4.28 5.04
N ILE A 131 -2.60 -2.96 4.97
CA ILE A 131 -3.25 -2.29 3.85
C ILE A 131 -2.16 -1.53 3.07
N LEU A 132 -2.09 -1.77 1.77
CA LEU A 132 -1.15 -1.08 0.89
C LEU A 132 -1.83 0.08 0.15
N PHE A 133 -1.41 1.31 0.42
CA PHE A 133 -1.74 2.47 -0.39
C PHE A 133 -0.80 2.54 -1.59
N ILE A 134 -1.37 2.66 -2.79
CA ILE A 134 -0.62 2.77 -4.04
C ILE A 134 -1.09 4.04 -4.73
N ASP A 135 -0.25 5.08 -4.67
CA ASP A 135 -0.47 6.27 -5.48
C ASP A 135 -0.20 5.98 -6.95
N GLU A 136 -0.90 6.67 -7.83
CA GLU A 136 -0.83 6.47 -9.27
C GLU A 136 -0.89 4.99 -9.69
N ILE A 137 -1.82 4.23 -9.11
CA ILE A 137 -1.92 2.78 -9.28
C ILE A 137 -1.95 2.34 -10.75
N HIS A 138 -2.45 3.21 -11.65
CA HIS A 138 -2.43 2.98 -13.10
C HIS A 138 -1.02 2.69 -13.63
N THR A 139 0.03 3.32 -13.09
CA THR A 139 1.43 3.07 -13.49
C THR A 139 1.83 1.60 -13.32
N LEU A 140 1.29 0.93 -12.31
CA LEU A 140 1.54 -0.50 -12.04
C LEU A 140 0.59 -1.42 -12.80
N VAL A 141 -0.68 -1.04 -12.94
CA VAL A 141 -1.68 -1.93 -13.58
C VAL A 141 -1.71 -1.79 -15.11
N GLY A 142 -0.96 -0.86 -15.68
CA GLY A 142 -0.84 -0.75 -17.13
C GLY A 142 0.00 0.42 -17.60
N ALA A 143 1.15 0.09 -18.13
CA ALA A 143 1.74 0.83 -19.21
C ALA A 143 1.77 -0.15 -20.40
N GLY A 144 0.97 0.13 -21.41
CA GLY A 144 1.06 -0.51 -22.72
C GLY A 144 1.11 0.65 -23.69
N GLY A 145 2.30 1.01 -24.16
CA GLY A 145 2.47 2.08 -25.15
C GLY A 145 3.74 2.94 -25.01
N GLY A 146 4.44 2.90 -23.87
CA GLY A 146 5.75 3.55 -23.72
C GLY A 146 6.85 2.50 -23.54
N GLN A 147 8.05 2.77 -24.04
CA GLN A 147 9.27 1.94 -23.91
C GLN A 147 9.68 1.58 -22.45
N GLY A 148 8.95 2.05 -21.44
CA GLY A 148 9.13 1.76 -20.01
C GLY A 148 7.94 1.05 -19.35
N ALA A 149 7.10 0.38 -20.15
CA ALA A 149 5.95 -0.37 -19.68
C ALA A 149 6.31 -1.50 -18.70
N MET A 150 6.33 -1.19 -17.41
CA MET A 150 6.48 -2.17 -16.33
C MET A 150 5.23 -3.04 -16.28
N ASP A 151 5.38 -4.36 -16.41
CA ASP A 151 4.24 -5.30 -16.39
C ASP A 151 3.94 -5.75 -14.95
N ALA A 152 3.85 -4.77 -14.04
CA ALA A 152 3.48 -4.99 -12.65
C ALA A 152 2.03 -5.48 -12.50
N ALA A 153 1.23 -5.37 -13.56
CA ALA A 153 -0.13 -5.86 -13.63
C ALA A 153 -0.20 -7.38 -13.39
N ASN A 154 0.75 -8.14 -13.92
CA ASN A 154 0.83 -9.59 -13.71
C ASN A 154 1.17 -9.98 -12.27
N ILE A 155 1.81 -9.07 -11.52
CA ILE A 155 2.13 -9.27 -10.10
C ILE A 155 0.92 -8.92 -9.23
N LEU A 156 0.25 -7.79 -9.51
CA LEU A 156 -0.84 -7.27 -8.67
C LEU A 156 -2.19 -7.95 -8.90
N LYS A 157 -2.58 -8.17 -10.15
CA LYS A 157 -3.92 -8.70 -10.49
C LYS A 157 -4.25 -10.02 -9.78
N PRO A 158 -3.34 -11.02 -9.73
CA PRO A 158 -3.63 -12.28 -9.05
C PRO A 158 -3.87 -12.10 -7.55
N ALA A 159 -3.02 -11.31 -6.87
CA ALA A 159 -3.14 -11.06 -5.43
C ALA A 159 -4.43 -10.31 -5.08
N LEU A 160 -4.83 -9.33 -5.90
CA LEU A 160 -6.10 -8.61 -5.76
C LEU A 160 -7.32 -9.52 -6.00
N SER A 161 -7.25 -10.39 -7.01
CA SER A 161 -8.37 -11.27 -7.40
C SER A 161 -8.62 -12.37 -6.37
N ARG A 162 -7.56 -12.88 -5.76
CA ARG A 162 -7.65 -13.88 -4.67
C ARG A 162 -8.02 -13.27 -3.32
N GLY A 163 -7.99 -11.94 -3.18
CA GLY A 163 -8.27 -11.26 -1.91
C GLY A 163 -7.13 -11.34 -0.89
N GLU A 164 -5.95 -11.79 -1.32
CA GLU A 164 -4.73 -11.89 -0.49
C GLU A 164 -4.06 -10.52 -0.32
N LEU A 165 -4.33 -9.59 -1.24
CA LEU A 165 -3.86 -8.20 -1.15
C LEU A 165 -5.03 -7.28 -0.82
N ARG A 166 -4.89 -6.54 0.28
CA ARG A 166 -5.77 -5.40 0.60
C ARG A 166 -5.05 -4.10 0.29
N ALA A 167 -5.64 -3.30 -0.60
CA ALA A 167 -5.01 -2.09 -1.08
C ALA A 167 -6.01 -0.93 -1.25
N VAL A 168 -5.50 0.29 -1.16
CA VAL A 168 -6.19 1.53 -1.54
C VAL A 168 -5.42 2.12 -2.72
N GLY A 169 -6.04 2.16 -3.90
CA GLY A 169 -5.42 2.76 -5.09
C GLY A 169 -5.78 4.24 -5.22
N ALA A 170 -4.91 5.04 -5.82
CA ALA A 170 -5.23 6.39 -6.25
C ALA A 170 -4.86 6.58 -7.73
N THR A 171 -5.72 7.29 -8.48
CA THR A 171 -5.49 7.57 -9.90
C THR A 171 -6.21 8.83 -10.35
N THR A 172 -5.81 9.36 -11.51
CA THR A 172 -6.52 10.44 -12.18
C THR A 172 -7.73 9.92 -12.94
N LEU A 173 -8.70 10.80 -13.22
CA LEU A 173 -9.89 10.46 -14.00
C LEU A 173 -9.51 10.05 -15.44
N ASN A 174 -8.58 10.78 -16.05
CA ASN A 174 -8.11 10.50 -17.41
C ASN A 174 -7.51 9.10 -17.52
N GLU A 175 -6.66 8.69 -16.58
CA GLU A 175 -6.03 7.37 -16.59
C GLU A 175 -7.03 6.24 -16.30
N TYR A 176 -8.04 6.51 -15.47
CA TYR A 176 -9.14 5.56 -15.28
C TYR A 176 -9.94 5.38 -16.57
N GLN A 177 -10.34 6.47 -17.25
CA GLN A 177 -11.16 6.40 -18.46
C GLN A 177 -10.48 5.71 -19.64
N LYS A 178 -9.16 5.87 -19.80
CA LYS A 178 -8.38 5.18 -20.85
C LYS A 178 -8.43 3.64 -20.76
N ARG A 179 -8.76 3.09 -19.58
CA ARG A 179 -8.72 1.64 -19.30
C ARG A 179 -10.07 0.94 -19.40
N TYR A 180 -11.16 1.68 -19.24
CA TYR A 180 -12.53 1.14 -19.14
C TYR A 180 -13.42 1.63 -20.30
N ARG A 181 -12.81 2.09 -21.39
CA ARG A 181 -13.45 2.30 -22.70
C ARG A 181 -12.97 1.24 -23.67
#